data_AF-A0A2P5Z3B6-F1
#
_entry.id   AF-A0A2P5Z3B6-F1
#
_cell.length_a   1.000
_cell.length_b   1.000
_cell.length_c   1.000
_cell.angle_alpha   90.00
_cell.angle_beta   90.00
_cell.angle_gamma   90.00
#
_symmetry.space_group_name_H-M   'P 1'
#
loop_
_entity.id
_entity.type
_entity.pdbx_description
1 polymer ?
#
loop_
_entity_poly.entity_id
_entity_poly.type
_entity_poly.pdbx_seq_one_letter_code
_entity_poly.pdbx_strand_id
1 'polypeptide(L)'
;MTTRGATPMTILKAAICFALLSPIGALAGTPHPKLPKNASAAIAAAHRAAAHRDLQSLRRLMVQEFVWSFGGDGDADQAIQSWRTSPSKLRMLARLTAHACGYVDKNLIQCPTHAGIGYRAGFSKTDQGWRMVYFVAGD
;
A
#
# COMPACT_ATOMS: atom_id res chain seq x y z
N MET A 1 67.57 -40.83 -15.18
CA MET A 1 68.00 -41.08 -16.56
C MET A 1 66.91 -41.91 -17.23
N THR A 2 66.24 -41.57 -18.33
CA THR A 2 66.38 -40.49 -19.32
C THR A 2 65.11 -40.50 -20.18
N THR A 3 64.46 -39.32 -20.26
CA THR A 3 63.60 -38.74 -21.32
C THR A 3 62.91 -39.63 -22.38
N ARG A 4 61.57 -39.51 -22.47
CA ARG A 4 60.83 -39.67 -23.74
C ARG A 4 60.47 -38.28 -24.30
N GLY A 5 61.16 -37.87 -25.36
CA GLY A 5 60.61 -36.96 -26.39
C GLY A 5 59.79 -37.78 -27.39
N ALA A 6 59.04 -37.25 -28.34
CA ALA A 6 58.75 -35.88 -28.79
C ALA A 6 57.38 -35.94 -29.50
N THR A 7 56.66 -34.82 -29.54
CA THR A 7 55.42 -34.62 -30.31
C THR A 7 55.71 -34.30 -31.78
N PRO A 8 54.77 -34.55 -32.70
CA PRO A 8 54.52 -33.59 -33.76
C PRO A 8 53.07 -33.06 -33.74
N MET A 9 53.02 -31.80 -33.37
CA MET A 9 52.17 -30.69 -33.82
C MET A 9 51.30 -30.97 -35.06
N THR A 10 49.98 -30.85 -34.91
CA THR A 10 49.13 -30.35 -36.00
C THR A 10 47.81 -29.77 -35.48
N ILE A 11 47.50 -28.58 -36.01
CA ILE A 11 46.16 -28.00 -36.23
C ILE A 11 45.52 -27.30 -35.03
N LEU A 12 45.85 -26.01 -34.99
CA LEU A 12 45.00 -24.87 -34.65
C LEU A 12 43.50 -25.12 -34.95
N LYS A 13 42.66 -25.14 -33.92
CA LYS A 13 41.22 -24.82 -34.03
C LYS A 13 40.80 -24.03 -32.80
N ALA A 14 40.46 -22.77 -33.06
CA ALA A 14 39.85 -21.87 -32.10
C ALA A 14 38.57 -22.51 -31.53
N ALA A 15 38.43 -22.49 -30.21
CA ALA A 15 37.17 -22.73 -29.51
C ALA A 15 36.94 -21.57 -28.53
N ILE A 16 36.38 -20.51 -29.10
CA ILE A 16 35.24 -19.71 -28.61
C ILE A 16 35.02 -19.79 -27.08
N CYS A 17 35.28 -18.64 -26.44
CA CYS A 17 34.76 -18.22 -25.14
C CYS A 17 33.25 -18.50 -25.02
N PHE A 18 32.80 -19.09 -23.91
CA PHE A 18 31.54 -18.71 -23.26
C PHE A 18 31.56 -19.23 -21.82
N ALA A 19 32.21 -18.47 -20.93
CA ALA A 19 32.05 -18.64 -19.50
C ALA A 19 30.63 -18.14 -19.13
N LEU A 20 29.67 -19.06 -19.04
CA LEU A 20 28.32 -18.79 -18.54
C LEU A 20 28.35 -18.66 -17.00
N LEU A 21 28.85 -17.53 -16.51
CA LEU A 21 28.52 -17.04 -15.17
C LEU A 21 27.37 -16.04 -15.32
N SER A 22 26.13 -16.54 -15.23
CA SER A 22 24.96 -15.65 -15.14
C SER A 22 24.96 -15.01 -13.75
N PRO A 23 25.07 -13.67 -13.61
CA PRO A 23 24.79 -13.03 -12.34
C PRO A 23 23.29 -13.19 -12.08
N ILE A 24 22.95 -13.79 -10.94
CA ILE A 24 21.60 -13.75 -10.39
C ILE A 24 21.30 -12.26 -10.17
N GLY A 25 20.58 -11.65 -11.11
CA GLY A 25 20.09 -10.29 -10.97
C GLY A 25 19.13 -10.27 -9.79
N ALA A 26 19.60 -9.77 -8.65
CA ALA A 26 18.71 -9.38 -7.58
C ALA A 26 17.79 -8.29 -8.13
N LEU A 27 16.53 -8.65 -8.38
CA LEU A 27 15.46 -7.68 -8.59
C LEU A 27 15.32 -6.89 -7.30
N ALA A 28 16.10 -5.81 -7.16
CA ALA A 28 15.89 -4.80 -6.15
C ALA A 28 14.52 -4.17 -6.45
N GLY A 29 13.49 -4.62 -5.74
CA GLY A 29 12.18 -3.99 -5.79
C GLY A 29 12.34 -2.50 -5.52
N THR A 30 11.71 -1.66 -6.35
CA THR A 30 11.77 -0.22 -6.17
C THR A 30 11.27 0.13 -4.76
N PRO A 31 12.01 0.97 -4.01
CA PRO A 31 11.55 1.44 -2.71
C PRO A 31 10.17 2.08 -2.90
N HIS A 32 9.16 1.56 -2.19
CA HIS A 32 7.84 2.16 -2.24
C HIS A 32 7.94 3.60 -1.73
N PRO A 33 7.36 4.59 -2.42
CA PRO A 33 7.44 5.98 -1.98
C PRO A 33 6.91 6.09 -0.56
N LYS A 34 7.70 6.69 0.34
CA LYS A 34 7.21 7.02 1.68
C LYS A 34 6.00 7.94 1.54
N LEU A 35 4.97 7.70 2.34
CA LEU A 35 3.79 8.56 2.35
C LEU A 35 4.19 9.99 2.76
N PRO A 36 3.57 11.03 2.17
CA PRO A 36 3.76 12.40 2.60
C PRO A 36 3.42 12.58 4.08
N LYS A 37 4.19 13.42 4.80
CA LYS A 37 3.99 13.66 6.23
C LYS A 37 2.55 14.05 6.57
N ASN A 38 1.92 14.89 5.75
CA ASN A 38 0.54 15.33 5.94
C ASN A 38 -0.49 14.21 5.69
N ALA A 39 -0.22 13.28 4.78
CA ALA A 39 -1.05 12.10 4.59
C ALA A 39 -0.97 11.15 5.80
N SER A 40 0.25 10.85 6.26
CA SER A 40 0.46 10.03 7.45
C SER A 40 -0.20 10.63 8.69
N ALA A 41 -0.17 11.96 8.84
CA ALA A 41 -0.85 12.65 9.92
C ALA A 41 -2.38 12.51 9.85
N ALA A 42 -2.98 12.62 8.66
CA ALA A 42 -4.41 12.43 8.47
C ALA A 42 -4.85 10.98 8.78
N ILE A 43 -4.08 9.99 8.32
CA ILE A 43 -4.33 8.56 8.60
C ILE A 43 -4.24 8.30 10.11
N ALA A 44 -3.19 8.81 10.76
CA ALA A 44 -3.03 8.65 12.21
C ALA A 44 -4.14 9.36 13.00
N ALA A 45 -4.62 10.52 12.53
CA ALA A 45 -5.75 11.21 13.14
C ALA A 45 -7.05 10.42 13.01
N ALA A 46 -7.32 9.84 11.82
CA ALA A 46 -8.50 8.99 11.60
C ALA A 46 -8.44 7.72 12.44
N HIS A 47 -7.26 7.08 12.54
CA HIS A 47 -7.01 5.96 13.43
C HIS A 47 -7.38 6.29 14.87
N ARG A 48 -6.82 7.37 15.43
CA ARG A 48 -7.10 7.80 16.81
C ARG A 48 -8.59 8.11 17.02
N ALA A 49 -9.18 8.88 16.12
CA ALA A 49 -10.59 9.24 16.21
C ALA A 49 -11.49 7.98 16.20
N ALA A 50 -11.21 7.00 15.34
CA ALA A 50 -11.94 5.75 15.30
C ALA A 50 -11.70 4.89 16.56
N ALA A 51 -10.45 4.78 17.03
CA ALA A 51 -10.08 4.02 18.23
C ALA A 51 -10.76 4.56 19.50
N HIS A 52 -10.85 5.89 19.62
CA HIS A 52 -11.49 6.57 20.75
C HIS A 52 -12.99 6.81 20.56
N ARG A 53 -13.57 6.39 19.42
CA ARG A 53 -14.97 6.67 19.04
C ARG A 53 -15.30 8.17 19.04
N ASP A 54 -14.31 9.00 18.75
CA ASP A 54 -14.48 10.45 18.59
C ASP A 54 -15.05 10.74 17.20
N LEU A 55 -16.37 10.64 17.10
CA LEU A 55 -17.13 10.84 15.88
C LEU A 55 -17.00 12.26 15.34
N GLN A 56 -16.85 13.25 16.22
CA GLN A 56 -16.76 14.65 15.81
C GLN A 56 -15.42 14.92 15.12
N SER A 57 -14.32 14.41 15.69
CA SER A 57 -13.01 14.48 15.06
C SER A 57 -12.95 13.65 13.78
N LEU A 58 -13.55 12.46 13.78
CA LEU A 58 -13.61 11.62 12.59
C LEU A 58 -14.33 12.32 11.44
N ARG A 59 -15.47 12.96 11.72
CA ARG A 59 -16.26 13.70 10.72
C ARG A 59 -15.46 14.80 10.02
N ARG A 60 -14.64 15.55 10.76
CA ARG A 60 -13.79 16.63 10.21
C ARG A 60 -12.68 16.12 9.29
N LEU A 61 -12.36 14.82 9.38
CA LEU A 61 -11.34 14.18 8.54
C LEU A 61 -11.92 13.60 7.26
N MET A 62 -13.25 13.59 7.09
CA MET A 62 -13.95 13.02 5.95
C MET A 62 -14.32 14.13 4.97
N VAL A 63 -14.31 13.82 3.67
CA VAL A 63 -14.97 14.68 2.65
C VAL A 63 -16.48 14.65 2.83
N GLN A 64 -17.21 15.61 2.24
CA GLN A 64 -18.67 15.55 2.27
C GLN A 64 -19.16 14.32 1.50
N GLU A 65 -18.72 14.11 0.25
CA GLU A 65 -19.13 12.95 -0.59
C GLU A 65 -18.42 11.64 -0.19
N PHE A 66 -18.42 11.33 1.11
CA PHE A 66 -17.74 10.17 1.66
C PHE A 66 -18.49 8.87 1.35
N VAL A 67 -17.79 7.88 0.79
CA VAL A 67 -18.39 6.60 0.39
C VAL A 67 -18.17 5.52 1.44
N TRP A 68 -19.20 4.77 1.85
CA TRP A 68 -19.00 3.57 2.69
C TRP A 68 -19.91 2.41 2.34
N SER A 69 -19.48 1.19 2.69
CA SER A 69 -20.29 -0.02 2.46
C SER A 69 -21.38 -0.21 3.52
N PHE A 70 -22.53 -0.71 3.08
CA PHE A 70 -23.72 -1.07 3.89
C PHE A 70 -24.53 0.11 4.45
N GLY A 71 -24.51 1.28 3.80
CA GLY A 71 -25.48 2.37 3.97
C GLY A 71 -25.43 3.31 2.76
N GLY A 72 -26.61 3.71 2.24
CA GLY A 72 -26.92 4.21 0.88
C GLY A 72 -26.23 5.49 0.41
N ASP A 73 -26.80 6.18 -0.59
CA ASP A 73 -26.31 7.36 -1.37
C ASP A 73 -25.92 8.61 -0.53
N GLY A 74 -25.19 8.38 0.56
CA GLY A 74 -25.05 9.25 1.70
C GLY A 74 -23.66 9.84 1.83
N ASP A 75 -23.60 10.88 2.66
CA ASP A 75 -22.42 11.68 2.93
C ASP A 75 -21.80 11.35 4.29
N ALA A 76 -20.69 12.02 4.63
CA ALA A 76 -20.01 11.78 5.89
C ALA A 76 -20.90 11.95 7.15
N ASP A 77 -21.97 12.76 7.11
CA ASP A 77 -22.87 12.91 8.25
C ASP A 77 -23.71 11.65 8.46
N GLN A 78 -24.26 11.10 7.38
CA GLN A 78 -24.99 9.84 7.43
C GLN A 78 -24.09 8.66 7.85
N ALA A 79 -22.81 8.66 7.44
CA ALA A 79 -21.84 7.65 7.87
C ALA A 79 -21.67 7.67 9.38
N ILE A 80 -21.45 8.87 9.93
CA ILE A 80 -21.22 9.08 11.35
C ILE A 80 -22.46 8.73 12.15
N GLN A 81 -23.65 9.08 11.67
CA GLN A 81 -24.90 8.70 12.29
C GLN A 81 -25.09 7.18 12.33
N SER A 82 -24.78 6.48 11.23
CA SER A 82 -24.82 5.02 11.16
C SER A 82 -23.81 4.36 12.11
N TRP A 83 -22.57 4.88 12.15
CA TRP A 83 -21.50 4.27 12.94
C TRP A 83 -21.62 4.56 14.43
N ARG A 84 -22.37 5.61 14.82
CA ARG A 84 -22.71 5.90 16.22
C ARG A 84 -23.39 4.72 16.92
N THR A 85 -24.28 4.02 16.21
CA THR A 85 -24.97 2.83 16.74
C THR A 85 -24.23 1.53 16.44
N SER A 86 -23.15 1.57 15.65
CA SER A 86 -22.39 0.41 15.19
C SER A 86 -20.88 0.51 15.53
N PRO A 87 -20.48 0.29 16.80
CA PRO A 87 -19.08 0.40 17.21
C PRO A 87 -18.10 -0.55 16.50
N SER A 88 -18.62 -1.61 15.86
CA SER A 88 -17.82 -2.54 15.05
C SER A 88 -17.18 -1.86 13.83
N LYS A 89 -17.86 -0.89 13.21
CA LYS A 89 -17.34 -0.14 12.05
C LYS A 89 -16.13 0.71 12.45
N LEU A 90 -16.21 1.38 13.59
CA LEU A 90 -15.11 2.17 14.15
C LEU A 90 -13.90 1.29 14.52
N ARG A 91 -14.14 0.13 15.14
CA ARG A 91 -13.06 -0.83 15.43
C ARG A 91 -12.39 -1.34 14.16
N MET A 92 -13.16 -1.63 13.12
CA MET A 92 -12.61 -2.04 11.83
C MET A 92 -11.77 -0.92 11.22
N LEU A 93 -12.27 0.32 11.17
CA LEU A 93 -11.52 1.45 10.66
C LEU A 93 -10.20 1.67 11.42
N ALA A 94 -10.23 1.61 12.75
CA ALA A 94 -9.04 1.71 13.59
C ALA A 94 -8.02 0.60 13.27
N ARG A 95 -8.50 -0.63 13.05
CA ARG A 95 -7.64 -1.76 12.65
C ARG A 95 -6.99 -1.53 11.29
N LEU A 96 -7.74 -1.16 10.27
CA LEU A 96 -7.21 -0.97 8.90
C LEU A 96 -6.16 0.14 8.85
N THR A 97 -6.42 1.25 9.54
CA THR A 97 -5.50 2.40 9.60
C THR A 97 -4.27 2.17 10.48
N ALA A 98 -4.20 1.07 11.23
CA ALA A 98 -3.00 0.62 11.92
C ALA A 98 -2.08 -0.24 11.04
N HIS A 99 -2.57 -0.75 9.91
CA HIS A 99 -1.78 -1.53 8.96
C HIS A 99 -1.01 -0.63 7.99
N ALA A 100 -0.10 -1.24 7.22
CA ALA A 100 0.62 -0.53 6.17
C ALA A 100 -0.36 0.06 5.15
N CYS A 101 -0.24 1.36 4.92
CA CYS A 101 -0.97 2.10 3.89
C CYS A 101 -0.02 2.48 2.75
N GLY A 102 -0.57 2.66 1.56
CA GLY A 102 0.22 2.90 0.36
C GLY A 102 -0.58 3.59 -0.73
N TYR A 103 0.14 4.17 -1.68
CA TYR A 103 -0.47 4.75 -2.86
C TYR A 103 -1.14 3.68 -3.72
N VAL A 104 -2.38 3.96 -4.13
CA VAL A 104 -3.09 3.21 -5.18
C VAL A 104 -3.27 4.06 -6.44
N ASP A 105 -3.12 5.38 -6.32
CA ASP A 105 -2.97 6.36 -7.42
C ASP A 105 -2.16 7.57 -6.89
N LYS A 106 -1.69 8.48 -7.76
CA LYS A 106 -0.87 9.67 -7.44
C LYS A 106 -1.41 10.52 -6.27
N ASN A 107 -2.72 10.56 -6.12
CA ASN A 107 -3.42 11.37 -5.12
C ASN A 107 -4.25 10.55 -4.14
N LEU A 108 -4.18 9.22 -4.20
CA LEU A 108 -5.02 8.32 -3.40
C LEU A 108 -4.17 7.31 -2.64
N ILE A 109 -4.31 7.31 -1.32
CA ILE A 109 -3.68 6.35 -0.42
C ILE A 109 -4.77 5.44 0.15
N GLN A 110 -4.47 4.15 0.25
CA GLN A 110 -5.36 3.14 0.80
C GLN A 110 -4.72 2.44 1.99
N CYS A 111 -5.55 2.13 2.98
CA CYS A 111 -5.23 1.32 4.14
C CYS A 111 -6.17 0.10 4.20
N PRO A 112 -5.66 -1.15 4.17
CA PRO A 112 -4.27 -1.53 3.89
C PRO A 112 -3.93 -1.38 2.40
N THR A 113 -2.63 -1.30 2.08
CA THR A 113 -2.15 -1.19 0.68
C THR A 113 -2.65 -2.31 -0.23
N HIS A 114 -2.78 -3.54 0.29
CA HIS A 114 -3.23 -4.71 -0.45
C HIS A 114 -4.49 -5.31 0.21
N ALA A 115 -5.60 -4.58 0.13
CA ALA A 115 -6.85 -5.03 0.75
C ALA A 115 -7.51 -6.23 0.04
N GLY A 116 -7.24 -6.46 -1.25
CA GLY A 116 -7.94 -7.47 -2.05
C GLY A 116 -9.46 -7.26 -1.97
N ILE A 117 -10.19 -8.35 -1.69
CA ILE A 117 -11.65 -8.34 -1.43
C ILE A 117 -12.00 -7.88 0.00
N GLY A 118 -11.01 -7.49 0.81
CA GLY A 118 -11.21 -7.07 2.19
C GLY A 118 -11.69 -5.63 2.35
N TYR A 119 -11.92 -5.25 3.60
CA TYR A 119 -12.19 -3.86 3.95
C TYR A 119 -10.99 -2.97 3.66
N ARG A 120 -11.27 -1.73 3.25
CA ARG A 120 -10.28 -0.70 2.95
C ARG A 120 -10.79 0.70 3.27
N ALA A 121 -9.87 1.56 3.70
CA ALA A 121 -10.09 2.98 3.91
C ALA A 121 -9.21 3.80 2.96
N GLY A 122 -9.80 4.79 2.29
CA GLY A 122 -9.14 5.62 1.29
C GLY A 122 -8.96 7.04 1.76
N PHE A 123 -7.82 7.64 1.42
CA PHE A 123 -7.48 9.02 1.72
C PHE A 123 -7.04 9.71 0.44
N SER A 124 -7.65 10.84 0.10
CA SER A 124 -7.29 11.63 -1.08
C SER A 124 -6.79 13.01 -0.69
N LYS A 125 -5.94 13.60 -1.53
CA LYS A 125 -5.50 14.99 -1.40
C LYS A 125 -6.58 15.93 -1.92
N THR A 126 -7.12 16.78 -1.04
CA THR A 126 -8.09 17.84 -1.37
C THR A 126 -7.50 19.23 -1.10
N ASP A 127 -8.24 20.28 -1.43
CA ASP A 127 -7.86 21.67 -1.13
C ASP A 127 -7.76 21.94 0.38
N GLN A 128 -8.43 21.12 1.20
CA GLN A 128 -8.39 21.18 2.66
C GLN A 128 -7.30 20.26 3.26
N GLY A 129 -6.45 19.68 2.42
CA GLY A 129 -5.44 18.68 2.78
C GLY A 129 -5.92 17.25 2.56
N TRP A 130 -5.24 16.29 3.19
CA TRP A 130 -5.65 14.89 3.07
C TRP A 130 -6.95 14.63 3.85
N ARG A 131 -7.91 14.00 3.18
CA ARG A 131 -9.22 13.64 3.73
C ARG A 131 -9.55 12.18 3.44
N MET A 132 -10.25 11.54 4.36
CA MET A 132 -10.79 10.21 4.15
C MET A 132 -11.94 10.31 3.15
N VAL A 133 -11.88 9.54 2.07
CA VAL A 133 -12.83 9.58 0.95
C VAL A 133 -13.70 8.33 0.87
N TYR A 134 -13.23 7.20 1.39
CA TYR A 134 -14.08 6.01 1.50
C TYR A 134 -13.72 5.08 2.67
N PHE A 135 -14.69 4.26 3.09
CA PHE A 135 -14.52 3.07 3.93
C PHE A 135 -15.45 1.95 3.44
N VAL A 136 -14.91 1.04 2.64
CA VAL A 136 -15.71 0.04 1.92
C VAL A 136 -15.21 -1.38 2.17
N ALA A 137 -16.12 -2.35 2.16
CA ALA A 137 -15.82 -3.76 1.97
C ALA A 137 -15.55 -4.02 0.48
N GLY A 138 -14.69 -4.98 0.16
CA GLY A 138 -14.52 -5.48 -1.21
C GLY A 138 -15.50 -6.61 -1.49
N ASP A 139 -15.83 -6.76 -2.77
CA ASP A 139 -16.42 -7.95 -3.38
C ASP A 139 -15.32 -8.68 -4.17
#